data_AF-A0A933LAV2-F1
#
_entry.id   AF-A0A933LAV2-F1
#
_cell.length_a   1.000
_cell.length_b   1.000
_cell.length_c   1.000
_cell.angle_alpha   90.00
_cell.angle_beta   90.00
_cell.angle_gamma   90.00
#
_symmetry.space_group_name_H-M   'P 1'
#
loop_
_entity.id
_entity.type
_entity.pdbx_description
1 polymer ?
#
loop_
_entity_poly.entity_id
_entity_poly.type
_entity_poly.pdbx_seq_one_letter_code
_entity_poly.pdbx_strand_id
1 'polypeptide(L)'
;MKNGNFFIGYTDLFYAGGFEPKIERVYNSKTVYNGIFGWGWGNEYEAYLTVTADGSVIVHEYGGGAENRFSPKAFDAKELNAAVDQILQAAKTLGMFGAEAQYKDYRKKLLEDATHRNNEWEKFIAKGLVKPRELSVGTNLFSSRFSYQVITKLINMYIRTSDSGKIEEFDLHGKLKKIKDRNNNYIMLYHKDDGGLEKIVDNFNRKIFVSLNSNGKIIKIQGENKKETIYQYNDKNDLVYSKDAEGNIYKYKYDEKHNMTEIEYSDNKKMQMTYYPPAQYDNIKSVKDKEGTLTEYVYTIDPKDQGHYSIESKITYPSDSKVDSKERTVASKPVISTAKYEYFTKKRADGTEWTQKMISQVESDKTETTYNEHSGLPLLIK
;
A
#
# COMPACT_ATOMS: atom_id res chain seq x y z
N MET A 1 -10.79 -3.62 -3.06
CA MET A 1 -10.54 -4.53 -4.19
C MET A 1 -9.92 -5.80 -3.63
N LYS A 2 -10.47 -6.98 -3.93
CA LYS A 2 -9.77 -8.25 -3.67
C LYS A 2 -8.75 -8.40 -4.81
N ASN A 3 -7.46 -8.42 -4.52
CA ASN A 3 -6.40 -8.34 -5.54
C ASN A 3 -5.23 -9.30 -5.26
N GLY A 4 -5.49 -10.41 -4.58
CA GLY A 4 -4.43 -11.36 -4.22
C GLY A 4 -3.55 -10.93 -3.05
N ASN A 5 -3.98 -9.91 -2.32
CA ASN A 5 -3.28 -9.41 -1.16
C ASN A 5 -3.72 -10.10 0.13
N PHE A 6 -2.76 -10.48 0.97
CA PHE A 6 -2.97 -10.74 2.39
C PHE A 6 -2.56 -9.51 3.21
N PHE A 7 -3.46 -9.05 4.07
CA PHE A 7 -3.28 -7.85 4.87
C PHE A 7 -3.61 -8.12 6.32
N ILE A 8 -2.75 -7.70 7.24
CA ILE A 8 -2.99 -7.80 8.68
C ILE A 8 -2.32 -6.63 9.42
N GLY A 9 -2.94 -6.14 10.49
CA GLY A 9 -2.42 -5.02 11.27
C GLY A 9 -2.44 -5.31 12.77
N TYR A 10 -1.49 -4.71 13.50
CA TYR A 10 -1.37 -4.80 14.94
C TYR A 10 -1.09 -3.43 15.53
N THR A 11 -1.77 -3.08 16.62
CA THR A 11 -1.48 -1.90 17.43
C THR A 11 -0.45 -2.28 18.48
N ASP A 12 0.77 -1.77 18.35
CA ASP A 12 1.87 -2.09 19.25
C ASP A 12 1.90 -1.15 20.48
N LEU A 13 1.44 0.09 20.32
CA LEU A 13 1.37 1.11 21.38
C LEU A 13 0.21 2.05 21.11
N PHE A 14 -0.52 2.46 22.15
CA PHE A 14 -1.63 3.41 22.05
C PHE A 14 -1.72 4.29 23.30
N TYR A 15 -2.01 5.58 23.07
CA TYR A 15 -2.41 6.51 24.12
C TYR A 15 -3.76 7.15 23.82
N ALA A 16 -4.68 7.12 24.78
CA ALA A 16 -5.97 7.79 24.64
C ALA A 16 -5.85 9.33 24.80
N GLY A 17 -6.80 10.05 24.20
CA GLY A 17 -6.93 11.51 24.30
C GLY A 17 -5.97 12.32 23.43
N GLY A 18 -6.36 13.55 23.12
CA GLY A 18 -5.60 14.44 22.22
C GLY A 18 -5.67 13.90 20.79
N PHE A 19 -4.50 13.74 20.14
CA PHE A 19 -4.39 13.13 18.81
C PHE A 19 -4.52 11.59 18.84
N GLU A 20 -4.52 10.99 20.02
CA GLU A 20 -4.51 9.53 20.21
C GLU A 20 -3.31 8.83 19.52
N PRO A 21 -2.06 9.25 19.82
CA PRO A 21 -0.88 8.71 19.14
C PRO A 21 -0.80 7.20 19.33
N LYS A 22 -0.61 6.50 18.21
CA LYS A 22 -0.58 5.05 18.15
C LYS A 22 0.55 4.56 17.26
N ILE A 23 1.16 3.43 17.60
CA ILE A 23 2.05 2.75 16.68
C ILE A 23 1.31 1.53 16.18
N GLU A 24 1.03 1.53 14.88
CA GLU A 24 0.46 0.39 14.20
C GLU A 24 1.43 -0.09 13.14
N ARG A 25 1.62 -1.40 13.10
CA ARG A 25 2.34 -2.06 12.02
C ARG A 25 1.35 -2.88 11.20
N VAL A 26 1.52 -2.77 9.90
CA VAL A 26 0.60 -3.29 8.90
C VAL A 26 1.40 -4.08 7.88
N TYR A 27 1.08 -5.36 7.74
CA TYR A 27 1.65 -6.23 6.73
C TYR A 27 0.77 -6.22 5.47
N ASN A 28 1.41 -6.20 4.31
CA ASN A 28 0.80 -6.25 2.99
C ASN A 28 1.62 -7.20 2.11
N SER A 29 1.09 -8.38 1.80
CA SER A 29 1.86 -9.38 1.03
C SER A 29 2.12 -8.97 -0.42
N LYS A 30 1.51 -7.89 -0.91
CA LYS A 30 1.71 -7.37 -2.27
C LYS A 30 2.71 -6.24 -2.35
N THR A 31 3.15 -5.70 -1.23
CA THR A 31 4.15 -4.64 -1.25
C THR A 31 5.55 -5.20 -1.26
N VAL A 32 6.43 -4.56 -2.02
CA VAL A 32 7.90 -4.75 -1.95
C VAL A 32 8.55 -3.72 -1.02
N TYR A 33 7.74 -2.89 -0.36
CA TYR A 33 8.23 -1.90 0.58
C TYR A 33 8.91 -2.58 1.77
N ASN A 34 10.04 -2.00 2.17
CA ASN A 34 10.85 -2.50 3.27
C ASN A 34 10.93 -1.43 4.37
N GLY A 35 9.84 -1.27 5.11
CA GLY A 35 9.69 -0.24 6.14
C GLY A 35 10.53 -0.48 7.39
N ILE A 36 10.39 0.38 8.40
CA ILE A 36 11.06 0.28 9.69
C ILE A 36 10.76 -1.05 10.38
N PHE A 37 9.62 -1.67 10.08
CA PHE A 37 9.23 -2.97 10.60
C PHE A 37 9.72 -4.16 9.76
N GLY A 38 10.32 -3.96 8.59
CA GLY A 38 10.83 -5.02 7.71
C GLY A 38 10.06 -5.15 6.40
N TRP A 39 10.42 -6.15 5.59
CA TRP A 39 9.81 -6.39 4.28
C TRP A 39 8.31 -6.68 4.39
N GLY A 40 7.50 -6.04 3.55
CA GLY A 40 6.05 -6.21 3.54
C GLY A 40 5.33 -5.48 4.69
N TRP A 41 6.07 -4.95 5.67
CA TRP A 41 5.53 -4.21 6.80
C TRP A 41 5.66 -2.70 6.62
N GLY A 42 4.66 -1.97 7.09
CA GLY A 42 4.64 -0.52 7.12
C GLY A 42 3.86 0.04 8.30
N ASN A 43 3.91 1.35 8.46
CA ASN A 43 3.25 2.14 9.51
C ASN A 43 2.78 3.48 8.92
N GLU A 44 1.67 4.04 9.41
CA GLU A 44 1.14 5.34 8.95
C GLU A 44 2.18 6.46 8.96
N TYR A 45 3.13 6.41 9.89
CA TYR A 45 4.21 7.39 10.02
C TYR A 45 5.33 7.27 8.99
N GLU A 46 5.28 6.23 8.16
CA GLU A 46 6.17 6.03 7.02
C GLU A 46 5.56 6.53 5.71
N ALA A 47 4.40 7.22 5.77
CA ALA A 47 3.84 7.84 4.58
C ALA A 47 4.82 8.88 4.00
N TYR A 48 4.95 8.87 2.68
CA TYR A 48 5.75 9.84 1.96
C TYR A 48 5.10 10.14 0.61
N LEU A 49 5.52 11.21 -0.04
CA LEU A 49 5.05 11.56 -1.36
C LEU A 49 6.18 11.66 -2.37
N THR A 50 5.87 11.39 -3.63
CA THR A 50 6.77 11.58 -4.77
C THR A 50 6.08 12.45 -5.81
N VAL A 51 6.82 13.41 -6.39
CA VAL A 51 6.36 14.17 -7.55
C VAL A 51 6.70 13.37 -8.80
N THR A 52 5.69 13.04 -9.59
CA THR A 52 5.84 12.26 -10.82
C THR A 52 6.26 13.14 -11.99
N ALA A 53 6.74 12.49 -13.06
CA ALA A 53 7.21 13.15 -14.27
C ALA A 53 6.20 14.15 -14.87
N ASP A 54 4.90 13.82 -14.81
CA ASP A 54 3.79 14.60 -15.36
C ASP A 54 3.25 15.69 -14.41
N GLY A 55 3.95 15.97 -13.30
CA GLY A 55 3.55 16.99 -12.33
C GLY A 55 2.42 16.57 -11.38
N SER A 56 2.03 15.29 -11.39
CA SER A 56 1.18 14.72 -10.36
C SER A 56 2.00 14.39 -9.09
N VAL A 57 1.31 14.04 -8.01
CA VAL A 57 1.92 13.57 -6.77
C VAL A 57 1.35 12.22 -6.41
N ILE A 58 2.20 11.25 -6.06
CA ILE A 58 1.78 9.98 -5.47
C ILE A 58 2.07 10.04 -3.99
N VAL A 59 1.06 9.80 -3.16
CA VAL A 59 1.29 9.50 -1.73
C VAL A 59 1.36 7.99 -1.56
N HIS A 60 2.46 7.54 -0.97
CA HIS A 60 2.72 6.18 -0.57
C HIS A 60 2.22 6.02 0.86
N GLU A 61 1.04 5.41 1.01
CA GLU A 61 0.36 5.30 2.30
C GLU A 61 1.01 4.22 3.17
N TYR A 62 1.06 4.48 4.48
CA TYR A 62 1.61 3.56 5.50
C TYR A 62 3.04 3.08 5.21
N GLY A 63 3.78 3.73 4.29
CA GLY A 63 4.98 3.17 3.67
C GLY A 63 4.71 1.92 2.80
N GLY A 64 3.76 1.06 3.17
CA GLY A 64 3.52 -0.30 2.67
C GLY A 64 2.74 -0.44 1.35
N GLY A 65 2.88 0.49 0.40
CA GLY A 65 2.55 0.25 -1.02
C GLY A 65 1.09 0.47 -1.45
N ALA A 66 0.22 1.00 -0.60
CA ALA A 66 -1.02 1.58 -1.11
C ALA A 66 -0.73 2.98 -1.65
N GLU A 67 -0.96 3.20 -2.94
CA GLU A 67 -0.70 4.49 -3.57
C GLU A 67 -1.96 5.32 -3.74
N ASN A 68 -1.86 6.63 -3.54
CA ASN A 68 -2.92 7.58 -3.84
C ASN A 68 -2.36 8.68 -4.73
N ARG A 69 -2.79 8.69 -5.99
CA ARG A 69 -2.33 9.66 -6.98
C ARG A 69 -3.22 10.90 -6.96
N PHE A 70 -2.57 12.06 -6.89
CA PHE A 70 -3.13 13.40 -6.92
C PHE A 70 -2.70 14.11 -8.20
N SER A 71 -3.65 14.52 -9.02
CA SER A 71 -3.39 15.19 -10.31
C SER A 71 -4.16 16.51 -10.42
N PRO A 72 -3.78 17.42 -11.33
CA PRO A 72 -4.60 18.58 -11.63
C PRO A 72 -6.00 18.16 -12.09
N LYS A 73 -7.02 19.03 -11.91
CA LYS A 73 -8.40 18.74 -12.35
C LYS A 73 -8.51 18.48 -13.85
N ALA A 74 -7.74 19.22 -14.63
CA ALA A 74 -7.65 19.06 -16.07
C ALA A 74 -6.29 18.47 -16.41
N PHE A 75 -6.30 17.34 -17.12
CA PHE A 75 -5.09 16.77 -17.68
C PHE A 75 -4.48 17.72 -18.71
N ASP A 76 -3.19 18.03 -18.56
CA ASP A 76 -2.44 18.82 -19.54
C ASP A 76 -1.48 17.91 -20.33
N ALA A 77 -1.86 17.63 -21.58
CA ALA A 77 -1.05 16.83 -22.48
C ALA A 77 0.33 17.46 -22.74
N LYS A 78 0.48 18.79 -22.60
CA LYS A 78 1.77 19.47 -22.83
C LYS A 78 2.77 19.10 -21.74
N GLU A 79 2.34 19.06 -20.48
CA GLU A 79 3.18 18.66 -19.35
C GLU A 79 3.62 17.20 -19.49
N LEU A 80 2.70 16.31 -19.89
CA LEU A 80 3.05 14.91 -20.16
C LEU A 80 4.09 14.81 -21.30
N ASN A 81 3.86 15.47 -22.44
CA ASN A 81 4.79 15.41 -23.56
C ASN A 81 6.16 15.99 -23.19
N ALA A 82 6.21 17.10 -22.46
CA ALA A 82 7.47 17.70 -22.00
C ALA A 82 8.25 16.76 -21.07
N ALA A 83 7.57 16.01 -20.21
CA ALA A 83 8.19 14.99 -19.38
C ALA A 83 8.73 13.82 -20.21
N VAL A 84 7.93 13.32 -21.17
CA VAL A 84 8.32 12.24 -22.08
C VAL A 84 9.55 12.63 -22.91
N ASP A 85 9.59 13.87 -23.42
CA ASP A 85 10.71 14.35 -24.23
C ASP A 85 12.02 14.43 -23.44
N GLN A 86 11.97 14.78 -22.15
CA GLN A 86 13.13 14.74 -21.26
C GLN A 86 13.63 13.32 -21.02
N ILE A 87 12.73 12.36 -20.79
CA ILE A 87 13.08 10.94 -20.65
C ILE A 87 13.72 10.41 -21.93
N LEU A 88 13.15 10.75 -23.09
CA LEU A 88 13.67 10.36 -24.40
C LEU A 88 15.07 10.92 -24.64
N GLN A 89 15.31 12.18 -24.27
CA GLN A 89 16.63 12.81 -24.40
C GLN A 89 17.67 12.12 -23.49
N ALA A 90 17.30 11.78 -22.26
CA ALA A 90 18.16 11.03 -21.34
C ALA A 90 18.47 9.62 -21.87
N ALA A 91 17.45 8.90 -22.35
CA ALA A 91 17.60 7.57 -22.94
C ALA A 91 18.49 7.60 -24.21
N LYS A 92 18.34 8.62 -25.05
CA LYS A 92 19.18 8.83 -26.23
C LYS A 92 20.64 9.10 -25.85
N THR A 93 20.88 9.87 -24.80
CA THR A 93 22.24 10.14 -24.28
C THR A 93 22.94 8.86 -23.83
N LEU A 94 22.19 7.86 -23.35
CA LEU A 94 22.70 6.54 -22.98
C LEU A 94 22.80 5.56 -24.16
N GLY A 95 22.50 5.98 -25.40
CA GLY A 95 22.56 5.11 -26.57
C GLY A 95 21.53 3.98 -26.55
N MET A 96 20.38 4.16 -25.89
CA MET A 96 19.37 3.11 -25.73
C MET A 96 18.67 2.70 -27.04
N PHE A 97 18.87 3.43 -28.13
CA PHE A 97 18.19 3.20 -29.40
C PHE A 97 19.19 3.03 -30.53
N GLY A 98 19.10 1.89 -31.24
CA GLY A 98 19.85 1.62 -32.47
C GLY A 98 19.03 1.82 -33.75
N ALA A 99 17.70 1.88 -33.64
CA ALA A 99 16.79 2.11 -34.77
C ALA A 99 15.64 3.05 -34.41
N GLU A 100 15.12 3.78 -35.41
CA GLU A 100 14.00 4.73 -35.24
C GLU A 100 12.72 4.07 -34.71
N ALA A 101 12.47 2.81 -35.06
CA ALA A 101 11.33 2.05 -34.55
C ALA A 101 11.38 1.88 -33.00
N GLN A 102 12.56 1.59 -32.45
CA GLN A 102 12.75 1.44 -31.00
C GLN A 102 12.47 2.74 -30.24
N TYR A 103 12.88 3.87 -30.82
CA TYR A 103 12.60 5.19 -30.26
C TYR A 103 11.09 5.48 -30.23
N LYS A 104 10.38 5.20 -31.33
CA LYS A 104 8.92 5.39 -31.43
C LYS A 104 8.15 4.48 -30.46
N ASP A 105 8.53 3.21 -30.36
CA ASP A 105 7.89 2.26 -29.45
C ASP A 105 8.09 2.66 -27.98
N TYR A 106 9.30 3.09 -27.62
CA TYR A 106 9.58 3.57 -26.27
C TYR A 106 8.81 4.86 -25.96
N ARG A 107 8.76 5.82 -26.89
CA ARG A 107 7.91 7.03 -26.73
C ARG A 107 6.44 6.67 -26.52
N LYS A 108 5.90 5.75 -27.33
CA LYS A 108 4.52 5.27 -27.19
C LYS A 108 4.28 4.69 -25.80
N LYS A 109 5.19 3.83 -25.33
CA LYS A 109 5.09 3.22 -24.01
C LYS A 109 5.11 4.26 -22.88
N LEU A 110 5.97 5.28 -22.97
CA LEU A 110 6.00 6.37 -21.98
C LEU A 110 4.70 7.18 -21.93
N LEU A 111 4.00 7.32 -23.06
CA LEU A 111 2.71 8.02 -23.11
C LEU A 111 1.56 7.16 -22.54
N GLU A 112 1.56 5.86 -22.83
CA GLU A 112 0.43 4.95 -22.52
C GLU A 112 0.53 4.25 -21.16
N ASP A 113 1.68 4.30 -20.50
CA ASP A 113 1.95 3.60 -19.23
C ASP A 113 2.59 4.56 -18.21
N ALA A 114 1.77 5.03 -17.27
CA ALA A 114 2.20 5.96 -16.23
C ALA A 114 3.26 5.37 -15.30
N THR A 115 3.16 4.08 -14.97
CA THR A 115 4.10 3.37 -14.10
C THR A 115 5.46 3.25 -14.78
N HIS A 116 5.48 2.81 -16.04
CA HIS A 116 6.72 2.75 -16.81
C HIS A 116 7.39 4.11 -16.94
N ARG A 117 6.60 5.15 -17.24
CA ARG A 117 7.08 6.53 -17.33
C ARG A 117 7.72 7.00 -16.02
N ASN A 118 7.07 6.77 -14.87
CA ASN A 118 7.59 7.18 -13.58
C ASN A 118 8.89 6.43 -13.22
N ASN A 119 8.95 5.12 -13.49
CA ASN A 119 10.15 4.31 -13.24
C ASN A 119 11.35 4.80 -14.06
N GLU A 120 11.16 5.14 -15.34
CA GLU A 120 12.25 5.68 -16.17
C GLU A 120 12.65 7.10 -15.73
N TRP A 121 11.70 7.93 -15.29
CA TRP A 121 11.99 9.25 -14.72
C TRP A 121 12.87 9.15 -13.47
N GLU A 122 12.49 8.34 -12.49
CA GLU A 122 13.26 8.12 -11.26
C GLU A 122 14.65 7.54 -11.55
N LYS A 123 14.73 6.56 -12.45
CA LYS A 123 15.99 5.99 -12.92
C LYS A 123 16.92 7.04 -13.54
N PHE A 124 16.40 7.97 -14.33
CA PHE A 124 17.22 9.02 -14.94
C PHE A 124 17.56 10.17 -13.99
N ILE A 125 16.72 10.44 -12.98
CA ILE A 125 17.10 11.29 -11.84
C ILE A 125 18.28 10.71 -11.09
N ALA A 126 18.23 9.41 -10.75
CA ALA A 126 19.31 8.74 -10.04
C ALA A 126 20.65 8.76 -10.81
N LYS A 127 20.60 8.87 -12.14
CA LYS A 127 21.77 9.03 -13.02
C LYS A 127 22.18 10.48 -13.26
N GLY A 128 21.46 11.46 -12.72
CA GLY A 128 21.70 12.89 -12.94
C GLY A 128 21.39 13.38 -14.36
N LEU A 129 20.64 12.60 -15.16
CA LEU A 129 20.28 12.93 -16.54
C LEU A 129 18.99 13.74 -16.65
N VAL A 130 18.13 13.65 -15.64
CA VAL A 130 16.87 14.37 -15.52
C VAL A 130 16.82 15.00 -14.12
N LYS A 131 16.24 16.20 -14.01
CA LYS A 131 16.05 16.85 -12.70
C LYS A 131 14.72 16.42 -12.07
N PRO A 132 14.62 16.32 -10.74
CA PRO A 132 13.34 16.17 -10.06
C PRO A 132 12.32 17.21 -10.53
N ARG A 133 11.07 16.79 -10.72
CA ARG A 133 10.01 17.70 -11.14
C ARG A 133 9.63 18.59 -9.96
N GLU A 134 9.70 19.91 -10.17
CA GLU A 134 9.26 20.90 -9.20
C GLU A 134 7.86 21.42 -9.55
N LEU A 135 7.03 21.58 -8.52
CA LEU A 135 5.70 22.19 -8.64
C LEU A 135 5.76 23.65 -8.19
N SER A 136 5.02 24.51 -8.88
CA SER A 136 4.84 25.90 -8.49
C SER A 136 4.16 26.01 -7.13
N VAL A 137 4.53 27.03 -6.35
CA VAL A 137 3.84 27.35 -5.10
C VAL A 137 2.37 27.70 -5.40
N GLY A 138 1.45 27.15 -4.62
CA GLY A 138 0.01 27.30 -4.79
C GLY A 138 -0.64 26.25 -5.69
N THR A 139 0.13 25.34 -6.30
CA THR A 139 -0.43 24.21 -7.06
C THR A 139 -1.31 23.34 -6.17
N ASN A 140 -2.55 23.10 -6.61
CA ASN A 140 -3.51 22.19 -5.99
C ASN A 140 -3.73 20.95 -6.87
N LEU A 141 -3.56 19.77 -6.28
CA LEU A 141 -3.74 18.47 -6.91
C LEU A 141 -4.82 17.68 -6.17
N PHE A 142 -5.63 16.91 -6.90
CA PHE A 142 -6.83 16.26 -6.39
C PHE A 142 -6.69 14.75 -6.49
N SER A 143 -7.09 14.04 -5.45
CA SER A 143 -6.99 12.57 -5.43
C SER A 143 -7.88 11.94 -6.51
N SER A 144 -7.32 10.96 -7.20
CA SER A 144 -8.01 10.08 -8.16
C SER A 144 -8.87 8.99 -7.51
N ARG A 145 -8.81 8.89 -6.17
CA ARG A 145 -9.51 7.87 -5.36
C ARG A 145 -10.52 8.45 -4.40
N PHE A 146 -10.27 9.65 -3.87
CA PHE A 146 -11.07 10.24 -2.80
C PHE A 146 -11.46 11.68 -3.16
N SER A 147 -12.76 11.93 -3.28
CA SER A 147 -13.28 13.18 -3.88
C SER A 147 -12.94 14.48 -3.17
N TYR A 148 -12.55 14.43 -1.89
CA TYR A 148 -12.26 15.62 -1.09
C TYR A 148 -10.83 15.64 -0.54
N GLN A 149 -9.92 14.87 -1.13
CA GLN A 149 -8.51 14.96 -0.78
C GLN A 149 -7.75 15.84 -1.76
N VAL A 150 -6.99 16.78 -1.21
CA VAL A 150 -6.20 17.76 -1.98
C VAL A 150 -4.77 17.79 -1.45
N ILE A 151 -3.80 17.88 -2.36
CA ILE A 151 -2.42 18.25 -2.05
C ILE A 151 -2.16 19.67 -2.54
N THR A 152 -1.61 20.51 -1.65
CA THR A 152 -1.19 21.86 -1.97
C THR A 152 0.33 21.98 -1.82
N LYS A 153 1.01 22.48 -2.87
CA LYS A 153 2.43 22.86 -2.79
C LYS A 153 2.55 24.24 -2.12
N LEU A 154 3.24 24.31 -1.00
CA LEU A 154 3.64 25.57 -0.35
C LEU A 154 5.12 25.87 -0.61
N ILE A 155 5.61 27.01 -0.12
CA ILE A 155 7.00 27.45 -0.31
C ILE A 155 8.02 26.40 0.17
N ASN A 156 7.80 25.81 1.35
CA ASN A 156 8.76 24.94 2.04
C ASN A 156 8.22 23.53 2.34
N MET A 157 7.02 23.19 1.86
CA MET A 157 6.35 21.93 2.19
C MET A 157 5.23 21.60 1.21
N TYR A 158 4.67 20.41 1.38
CA TYR A 158 3.41 19.98 0.81
C TYR A 158 2.40 19.73 1.94
N ILE A 159 1.14 20.08 1.71
CA ILE A 159 0.06 19.78 2.65
C ILE A 159 -0.95 18.88 1.94
N ARG A 160 -1.25 17.73 2.54
CA ARG A 160 -2.42 16.93 2.18
C ARG A 160 -3.55 17.20 3.16
N THR A 161 -4.71 17.56 2.65
CA THR A 161 -5.95 17.67 3.42
C THR A 161 -6.87 16.54 3.03
N SER A 162 -7.36 15.79 4.01
CA SER A 162 -8.34 14.71 3.82
C SER A 162 -9.78 15.18 4.05
N ASP A 163 -10.73 14.40 3.54
CA ASP A 163 -12.17 14.58 3.74
C ASP A 163 -12.59 14.58 5.22
N SER A 164 -11.88 13.81 6.05
CA SER A 164 -12.07 13.76 7.50
C SER A 164 -11.60 15.02 8.25
N GLY A 165 -10.96 15.97 7.57
CA GLY A 165 -10.26 17.10 8.17
C GLY A 165 -8.86 16.76 8.70
N LYS A 166 -8.36 15.53 8.47
CA LYS A 166 -6.96 15.18 8.73
C LYS A 166 -6.04 15.99 7.80
N ILE A 167 -4.99 16.57 8.36
CA ILE A 167 -3.96 17.31 7.63
C ILE A 167 -2.62 16.61 7.82
N GLU A 168 -1.91 16.35 6.73
CA GLU A 168 -0.55 15.80 6.73
C GLU A 168 0.39 16.79 6.06
N GLU A 169 1.48 17.10 6.74
CA GLU A 169 2.51 18.04 6.33
C GLU A 169 3.77 17.26 5.95
N PHE A 170 4.20 17.39 4.70
CA PHE A 170 5.40 16.76 4.16
C PHE A 170 6.45 17.82 3.81
N ASP A 171 7.73 17.54 4.03
CA ASP A 171 8.79 18.45 3.59
C ASP A 171 8.96 18.45 2.06
N LEU A 172 9.90 19.26 1.54
CA LEU A 172 10.17 19.34 0.10
C LEU A 172 10.73 18.05 -0.51
N HIS A 173 11.23 17.13 0.31
CA HIS A 173 11.68 15.81 -0.12
C HIS A 173 10.55 14.77 -0.03
N GLY A 174 9.33 15.21 0.33
CA GLY A 174 8.15 14.38 0.40
C GLY A 174 8.02 13.57 1.68
N LYS A 175 8.85 13.81 2.69
CA LYS A 175 8.82 13.06 3.95
C LYS A 175 7.80 13.64 4.92
N LEU A 176 7.00 12.78 5.55
CA LEU A 176 6.01 13.21 6.53
C LEU A 176 6.67 13.82 7.78
N LYS A 177 6.21 15.00 8.18
CA LYS A 177 6.72 15.77 9.32
C LYS A 177 5.69 15.96 10.43
N LYS A 178 4.42 16.11 10.08
CA LYS A 178 3.36 16.37 11.05
C LYS A 178 2.02 15.85 10.54
N ILE A 179 1.21 15.33 11.47
CA ILE A 179 -0.19 15.00 11.22
C ILE A 179 -1.04 15.81 12.22
N LYS A 180 -2.15 16.37 11.75
CA LYS A 180 -3.14 17.05 12.57
C LYS A 180 -4.55 16.52 12.29
N ASP A 181 -5.40 16.51 13.30
CA ASP A 181 -6.82 16.25 13.15
C ASP A 181 -7.61 17.56 12.93
N ARG A 182 -8.93 17.44 12.73
CA ARG A 182 -9.83 18.59 12.56
C ARG A 182 -9.93 19.51 13.78
N ASN A 183 -9.54 19.01 14.96
CA ASN A 183 -9.57 19.73 16.23
C ASN A 183 -8.21 20.37 16.55
N ASN A 184 -7.26 20.32 15.61
CA ASN A 184 -5.87 20.77 15.76
C ASN A 184 -5.05 20.00 16.80
N ASN A 185 -5.49 18.82 17.25
CA ASN A 185 -4.58 17.88 17.90
C ASN A 185 -3.57 17.40 16.86
N TYR A 186 -2.35 17.06 17.28
CA TYR A 186 -1.30 16.73 16.33
C TYR A 186 -0.25 15.79 16.89
N ILE A 187 0.50 15.19 15.97
CA ILE A 187 1.79 14.56 16.21
C ILE A 187 2.86 15.12 15.28
N MET A 188 4.09 15.20 15.77
CA MET A 188 5.27 15.63 15.02
C MET A 188 6.29 14.50 14.97
N LEU A 189 6.87 14.29 13.80
CA LEU A 189 7.85 13.24 13.52
C LEU A 189 9.26 13.84 13.44
N TYR A 190 10.12 13.39 14.35
CA TYR A 190 11.53 13.79 14.41
C TYR A 190 12.39 12.66 13.88
N HIS A 191 13.29 13.01 12.98
CA HIS A 191 14.21 12.09 12.35
C HIS A 191 15.63 12.53 12.63
N LYS A 192 16.55 11.57 12.64
CA LYS A 192 17.99 11.82 12.72
C LYS A 192 18.51 12.30 11.37
N ASP A 193 19.79 12.72 11.34
CA ASP A 193 20.48 13.18 10.13
C ASP A 193 20.59 12.09 9.05
N ASP A 194 20.65 10.82 9.45
CA ASP A 194 20.63 9.66 8.56
C ASP A 194 19.23 9.34 7.98
N GLY A 195 18.21 10.12 8.37
CA GLY A 195 16.82 9.95 7.95
C GLY A 195 16.01 8.98 8.80
N GLY A 196 16.59 8.25 9.75
CA GLY A 196 15.86 7.32 10.62
C GLY A 196 14.90 8.03 11.58
N LEU A 197 13.72 7.45 11.82
CA LEU A 197 12.76 7.97 12.81
C LEU A 197 13.34 7.88 14.21
N GLU A 198 13.42 9.02 14.91
CA GLU A 198 13.96 9.12 16.26
C GLU A 198 12.85 9.09 17.32
N LYS A 199 11.84 9.94 17.13
CA LYS A 199 10.74 10.08 18.08
C LYS A 199 9.51 10.70 17.45
N ILE A 200 8.37 10.43 18.07
CA ILE A 200 7.09 11.06 17.78
C ILE A 200 6.68 11.85 19.03
N VAL A 201 6.21 13.08 18.83
CA VAL A 201 5.77 13.97 19.91
C VAL A 201 4.39 14.50 19.59
N ASP A 202 3.43 14.32 20.50
CA ASP A 202 2.08 14.82 20.31
C ASP A 202 1.86 16.23 20.89
N ASN A 203 0.64 16.75 20.75
CA ASN A 203 0.25 18.07 21.25
C ASN A 203 0.16 18.18 22.79
N PHE A 204 0.23 17.05 23.51
CA PHE A 204 0.39 17.01 24.97
C PHE A 204 1.84 16.81 25.42
N ASN A 205 2.80 16.90 24.48
CA ASN A 205 4.22 16.71 24.71
C ASN A 205 4.59 15.29 25.18
N ARG A 206 3.68 14.31 24.96
CA ARG A 206 3.97 12.89 25.16
C ARG A 206 4.96 12.44 24.10
N LYS A 207 5.92 11.61 24.50
CA LYS A 207 7.03 11.17 23.63
C LYS A 207 7.03 9.68 23.43
N ILE A 208 7.14 9.26 22.19
CA ILE A 208 7.38 7.89 21.78
C ILE A 208 8.77 7.87 21.15
N PHE A 209 9.73 7.22 21.79
CA PHE A 209 11.09 7.09 21.28
C PHE A 209 11.24 5.78 20.51
N VAL A 210 11.97 5.84 19.40
CA VAL A 210 12.21 4.73 18.49
C VAL A 210 13.70 4.40 18.48
N SER A 211 14.01 3.12 18.71
CA SER A 211 15.37 2.59 18.57
C SER A 211 15.45 1.72 17.32
N LEU A 212 16.41 2.01 16.46
CA LEU A 212 16.66 1.28 15.21
C LEU A 212 17.98 0.47 15.32
N ASN A 213 18.05 -0.67 14.65
CA ASN A 213 19.30 -1.39 14.42
C ASN A 213 20.09 -0.75 13.25
N SER A 214 21.27 -1.31 12.95
CA SER A 214 22.14 -0.83 11.87
C SER A 214 21.53 -0.92 10.46
N ASN A 215 20.50 -1.77 10.29
CA ASN A 215 19.79 -1.94 9.02
C ASN A 215 18.54 -1.03 8.94
N GLY A 216 18.40 -0.09 9.87
CA GLY A 216 17.27 0.85 9.93
C GLY A 216 15.96 0.23 10.41
N LYS A 217 15.99 -0.98 10.99
CA LYS A 217 14.80 -1.68 11.51
C LYS A 217 14.57 -1.41 12.98
N ILE A 218 13.31 -1.25 13.36
CA ILE A 218 12.92 -0.93 14.72
C ILE A 218 13.13 -2.11 15.65
N ILE A 219 13.87 -1.92 16.75
CA ILE A 219 14.13 -2.97 17.73
C ILE A 219 13.42 -2.72 19.06
N LYS A 220 13.10 -1.46 19.36
CA LYS A 220 12.39 -1.06 20.58
C LYS A 220 11.60 0.22 20.36
N ILE A 221 10.39 0.27 20.91
CA ILE A 221 9.66 1.52 21.14
C ILE A 221 9.58 1.74 22.64
N GLN A 222 9.92 2.95 23.06
CA GLN A 222 9.76 3.40 24.43
C GLN A 222 8.67 4.47 24.49
N GLY A 223 7.53 4.10 25.08
CA GLY A 223 6.52 5.04 25.50
C GLY A 223 6.71 5.51 26.95
N GLU A 224 5.82 6.41 27.39
CA GLU A 224 5.62 6.78 28.79
C GLU A 224 5.07 5.63 29.64
N ASN A 225 5.13 5.78 30.97
CA ASN A 225 4.60 4.83 31.96
C ASN A 225 5.15 3.40 31.82
N LYS A 226 6.42 3.27 31.40
CA LYS A 226 7.10 1.98 31.18
C LYS A 226 6.44 1.11 30.09
N LYS A 227 5.58 1.68 29.24
CA LYS A 227 5.09 1.00 28.04
C LYS A 227 6.24 0.82 27.06
N GLU A 228 6.52 -0.43 26.70
CA GLU A 228 7.63 -0.79 25.84
C GLU A 228 7.21 -1.88 24.85
N THR A 229 7.72 -1.78 23.64
CA THR A 229 7.56 -2.82 22.61
C THR A 229 8.93 -3.33 22.19
N ILE A 230 9.01 -4.60 21.75
CA ILE A 230 10.27 -5.26 21.39
C ILE A 230 10.09 -5.98 20.06
N TYR A 231 11.11 -5.92 19.20
CA TYR A 231 11.11 -6.57 17.89
C TYR A 231 12.44 -7.29 17.64
N GLN A 232 12.40 -8.40 16.90
CA GLN A 232 13.58 -9.15 16.51
C GLN A 232 13.47 -9.61 15.05
N TYR A 233 14.63 -9.74 14.41
CA TYR A 233 14.75 -10.00 12.99
C TYR A 233 15.64 -11.21 12.73
N ASN A 234 15.41 -11.91 11.62
CA ASN A 234 16.36 -12.88 11.09
C ASN A 234 17.49 -12.19 10.29
N ASP A 235 18.43 -12.97 9.77
CA ASP A 235 19.56 -12.47 8.97
C ASP A 235 19.13 -11.85 7.63
N LYS A 236 17.91 -12.14 7.17
CA LYS A 236 17.29 -11.55 5.97
C LYS A 236 16.53 -10.25 6.25
N ASN A 237 16.56 -9.76 7.50
CA ASN A 237 15.82 -8.59 7.99
C ASN A 237 14.28 -8.75 7.97
N ASP A 238 13.77 -9.97 8.02
CA ASP A 238 12.34 -10.23 8.27
C ASP A 238 12.03 -10.16 9.75
N LEU A 239 10.92 -9.53 10.11
CA LEU A 239 10.45 -9.43 11.49
C LEU A 239 9.95 -10.79 11.96
N VAL A 240 10.71 -11.49 12.80
CA VAL A 240 10.38 -12.84 13.30
C VAL A 240 9.77 -12.86 14.69
N TYR A 241 9.87 -11.77 15.45
CA TYR A 241 9.28 -11.64 16.77
C TYR A 241 8.84 -10.20 17.01
N SER A 242 7.68 -10.03 17.65
CA SER A 242 7.24 -8.75 18.19
C SER A 242 6.50 -8.95 19.51
N LYS A 243 6.68 -8.01 20.43
CA LYS A 243 5.89 -7.89 21.66
C LYS A 243 5.35 -6.48 21.78
N ASP A 244 4.03 -6.34 21.89
CA ASP A 244 3.37 -5.04 22.07
C ASP A 244 3.46 -4.54 23.52
N ALA A 245 2.99 -3.32 23.75
CA ALA A 245 3.02 -2.67 25.06
C ALA A 245 2.10 -3.32 26.11
N GLU A 246 1.14 -4.14 25.69
CA GLU A 246 0.22 -4.88 26.57
C GLU A 246 0.74 -6.32 26.83
N GLY A 247 1.87 -6.70 26.23
CA GLY A 247 2.55 -7.97 26.43
C GLY A 247 2.10 -9.08 25.48
N ASN A 248 1.30 -8.80 24.45
CA ASN A 248 0.98 -9.79 23.43
C ASN A 248 2.21 -10.07 22.57
N ILE A 249 2.45 -11.35 22.32
CA ILE A 249 3.59 -11.85 21.56
C ILE A 249 3.10 -12.40 20.23
N TYR A 250 3.84 -12.07 19.19
CA TYR A 250 3.67 -12.64 17.86
C TYR A 250 5.02 -13.13 17.34
N LYS A 251 5.05 -14.33 16.77
CA LYS A 251 6.20 -14.87 16.05
C LYS A 251 5.84 -15.13 14.61
N TYR A 252 6.74 -14.82 13.70
CA TYR A 252 6.47 -14.87 12.27
C TYR A 252 7.44 -15.81 11.56
N LYS A 253 6.95 -16.48 10.52
CA LYS A 253 7.78 -17.21 9.56
C LYS A 253 7.53 -16.68 8.17
N TYR A 254 8.54 -16.77 7.32
CA TYR A 254 8.51 -16.29 5.94
C TYR A 254 9.06 -17.36 5.00
N ASP A 255 8.66 -17.31 3.74
CA ASP A 255 9.32 -18.05 2.68
C ASP A 255 10.60 -17.34 2.19
N GLU A 256 11.28 -17.92 1.21
CA GLU A 256 12.52 -17.36 0.63
C GLU A 256 12.34 -16.02 -0.08
N LYS A 257 11.09 -15.61 -0.38
CA LYS A 257 10.76 -14.35 -1.04
C LYS A 257 10.18 -13.32 -0.06
N HIS A 258 10.36 -13.53 1.23
CA HIS A 258 9.85 -12.66 2.28
C HIS A 258 8.32 -12.64 2.40
N ASN A 259 7.60 -13.63 1.86
CA ASN A 259 6.17 -13.76 2.10
C ASN A 259 5.92 -14.45 3.43
N MET A 260 5.15 -13.82 4.32
CA MET A 260 4.77 -14.39 5.62
C MET A 260 3.97 -15.68 5.44
N THR A 261 4.41 -16.79 6.05
CA THR A 261 3.75 -18.11 5.94
C THR A 261 3.07 -18.57 7.23
N GLU A 262 3.47 -18.01 8.38
CA GLU A 262 2.91 -18.36 9.69
C GLU A 262 2.97 -17.17 10.66
N ILE A 263 1.93 -17.05 11.48
CA ILE A 263 1.88 -16.19 12.67
C ILE A 263 1.54 -17.09 13.86
N GLU A 264 2.41 -17.16 14.87
CA GLU A 264 2.16 -17.79 16.16
C GLU A 264 1.84 -16.73 17.21
N TYR A 265 0.73 -16.91 17.93
CA TYR A 265 0.20 -15.97 18.93
C TYR A 265 0.61 -16.37 20.36
N SER A 266 0.36 -15.49 21.34
CA SER A 266 0.63 -15.72 22.77
C SER A 266 0.04 -17.03 23.32
N ASP A 267 -1.11 -17.46 22.81
CA ASP A 267 -1.80 -18.70 23.21
C ASP A 267 -1.28 -19.94 22.45
N ASN A 268 -0.18 -19.81 21.73
CA ASN A 268 0.44 -20.80 20.83
C ASN A 268 -0.44 -21.24 19.64
N LYS A 269 -1.61 -20.61 19.43
CA LYS A 269 -2.36 -20.83 18.19
C LYS A 269 -1.63 -20.21 17.01
N LYS A 270 -1.99 -20.67 15.82
CA LYS A 270 -1.30 -20.31 14.58
C LYS A 270 -2.27 -19.90 13.50
N MET A 271 -1.94 -18.82 12.81
CA MET A 271 -2.49 -18.52 11.49
C MET A 271 -1.45 -18.93 10.45
N GLN A 272 -1.87 -19.61 9.39
CA GLN A 272 -0.98 -20.12 8.36
C GLN A 272 -1.48 -19.68 6.99
N MET A 273 -0.56 -19.35 6.09
CA MET A 273 -0.91 -18.85 4.78
C MET A 273 0.04 -19.41 3.71
N THR A 274 -0.49 -19.60 2.51
CA THR A 274 0.27 -20.09 1.36
C THR A 274 0.08 -19.18 0.16
N TYR A 275 1.05 -19.19 -0.75
CA TYR A 275 1.07 -18.35 -1.93
C TYR A 275 1.12 -19.18 -3.20
N TYR A 276 0.59 -18.60 -4.27
CA TYR A 276 0.83 -19.12 -5.60
C TYR A 276 2.28 -18.84 -6.06
N PRO A 277 2.79 -19.54 -7.09
CA PRO A 277 4.10 -19.23 -7.68
C PRO A 277 4.16 -17.85 -8.38
N PRO A 278 5.35 -17.36 -8.77
CA PRO A 278 5.53 -16.06 -9.44
C PRO A 278 4.74 -15.89 -10.74
N ALA A 279 4.51 -16.98 -11.46
CA ALA A 279 3.69 -16.98 -12.68
C ALA A 279 2.23 -16.55 -12.43
N GLN A 280 1.79 -16.58 -11.18
CA GLN A 280 0.49 -16.09 -10.72
C GLN A 280 0.68 -14.95 -9.69
N TYR A 281 1.75 -14.18 -9.89
CA TYR A 281 2.06 -12.94 -9.18
C TYR A 281 2.25 -13.10 -7.67
N ASP A 282 2.60 -14.30 -7.19
CA ASP A 282 2.70 -14.59 -5.75
C ASP A 282 1.42 -14.17 -4.99
N ASN A 283 0.25 -14.31 -5.61
CA ASN A 283 -1.04 -14.07 -4.97
C ASN A 283 -1.23 -14.99 -3.76
N ILE A 284 -1.90 -14.50 -2.71
CA ILE A 284 -2.33 -15.35 -1.60
C ILE A 284 -3.20 -16.50 -2.13
N LYS A 285 -2.83 -17.74 -1.82
CA LYS A 285 -3.54 -18.94 -2.25
C LYS A 285 -4.52 -19.41 -1.20
N SER A 286 -4.10 -19.44 0.05
CA SER A 286 -4.98 -19.81 1.16
C SER A 286 -4.53 -19.22 2.48
N VAL A 287 -5.49 -19.02 3.39
CA VAL A 287 -5.27 -18.61 4.78
C VAL A 287 -6.06 -19.55 5.67
N LYS A 288 -5.36 -20.20 6.61
CA LYS A 288 -5.95 -20.92 7.72
C LYS A 288 -5.86 -20.04 8.96
N ASP A 289 -6.99 -19.63 9.52
CA ASP A 289 -7.02 -18.79 10.71
C ASP A 289 -6.65 -19.59 11.99
N LYS A 290 -6.59 -18.89 13.12
CA LYS A 290 -6.22 -19.47 14.42
C LYS A 290 -7.26 -20.45 14.98
N GLU A 291 -8.50 -20.40 14.50
CA GLU A 291 -9.57 -21.34 14.79
C GLU A 291 -9.54 -22.57 13.86
N GLY A 292 -8.73 -22.53 12.80
CA GLY A 292 -8.54 -23.59 11.83
C GLY A 292 -9.44 -23.50 10.59
N THR A 293 -10.25 -22.44 10.48
CA THR A 293 -11.07 -22.15 9.30
C THR A 293 -10.13 -21.89 8.13
N LEU A 294 -10.42 -22.50 6.98
CA LEU A 294 -9.61 -22.35 5.78
C LEU A 294 -10.34 -21.52 4.75
N THR A 295 -9.73 -20.42 4.34
CA THR A 295 -10.12 -19.63 3.15
C THR A 295 -9.17 -19.93 2.00
N GLU A 296 -9.70 -20.30 0.86
CA GLU A 296 -8.95 -20.56 -0.38
C GLU A 296 -9.36 -19.56 -1.46
N TYR A 297 -8.40 -19.15 -2.29
CA TYR A 297 -8.61 -18.17 -3.36
C TYR A 297 -8.25 -18.73 -4.72
N VAL A 298 -9.03 -18.37 -5.74
CA VAL A 298 -8.73 -18.65 -7.16
C VAL A 298 -8.78 -17.35 -7.94
N TYR A 299 -7.81 -17.14 -8.82
CA TYR A 299 -7.68 -15.94 -9.65
C TYR A 299 -7.79 -16.33 -11.12
N THR A 300 -8.62 -15.63 -11.87
CA THR A 300 -8.75 -15.83 -13.32
C THR A 300 -8.58 -14.50 -14.02
N ILE A 301 -7.75 -14.45 -15.06
CA ILE A 301 -7.63 -13.30 -15.97
C ILE A 301 -8.20 -13.74 -17.31
N ASP A 302 -9.04 -12.91 -17.91
CA ASP A 302 -9.56 -13.17 -19.25
C ASP A 302 -8.40 -13.08 -20.26
N PRO A 303 -8.09 -14.15 -21.00
CA PRO A 303 -6.96 -14.16 -21.93
C PRO A 303 -7.16 -13.18 -23.10
N LYS A 304 -8.39 -12.72 -23.37
CA LYS A 304 -8.71 -11.77 -24.44
C LYS A 304 -8.74 -10.32 -23.95
N ASP A 305 -8.92 -10.10 -22.65
CA ASP A 305 -8.99 -8.78 -22.03
C ASP A 305 -8.30 -8.82 -20.67
N GLN A 306 -7.05 -8.38 -20.60
CA GLN A 306 -6.30 -8.32 -19.34
C GLN A 306 -6.92 -7.36 -18.31
N GLY A 307 -7.81 -6.45 -18.75
CA GLY A 307 -8.59 -5.60 -17.85
C GLY A 307 -9.76 -6.32 -17.20
N HIS A 308 -10.09 -7.54 -17.64
CA HIS A 308 -11.13 -8.37 -17.08
C HIS A 308 -10.54 -9.53 -16.27
N TYR A 309 -10.79 -9.54 -14.97
CA TYR A 309 -10.33 -10.61 -14.08
C TYR A 309 -11.32 -10.89 -12.96
N SER A 310 -11.26 -12.10 -12.40
CA SER A 310 -12.07 -12.53 -11.27
C SER A 310 -11.24 -13.10 -10.13
N ILE A 311 -11.80 -12.96 -8.92
CA ILE A 311 -11.32 -13.63 -7.72
C ILE A 311 -12.49 -14.39 -7.10
N GLU A 312 -12.28 -15.66 -6.87
CA GLU A 312 -13.20 -16.52 -6.13
C GLU A 312 -12.59 -16.87 -4.78
N SER A 313 -13.41 -16.87 -3.73
CA SER A 313 -13.01 -17.30 -2.40
C SER A 313 -13.96 -18.36 -1.86
N LYS A 314 -13.41 -19.40 -1.24
CA LYS A 314 -14.15 -20.48 -0.60
C LYS A 314 -13.69 -20.63 0.84
N ILE A 315 -14.62 -20.60 1.78
CA ILE A 315 -14.36 -20.75 3.22
C ILE A 315 -14.88 -22.12 3.69
N THR A 316 -14.07 -22.86 4.45
CA THR A 316 -14.41 -24.20 4.95
C THR A 316 -14.06 -24.36 6.43
N TYR A 317 -14.85 -25.18 7.14
CA TYR A 317 -14.60 -25.48 8.55
C TYR A 317 -13.26 -26.21 8.78
N PRO A 318 -12.70 -26.13 10.00
CA PRO A 318 -11.60 -26.99 10.43
C PRO A 318 -11.95 -28.48 10.23
N SER A 319 -10.95 -29.30 9.88
CA SER A 319 -11.10 -30.73 9.59
C SER A 319 -11.78 -31.53 10.71
N ASP A 320 -11.62 -31.09 11.96
CA ASP A 320 -12.05 -31.82 13.16
C ASP A 320 -13.40 -31.31 13.70
N SER A 321 -14.06 -30.41 12.97
CA SER A 321 -15.34 -29.83 13.38
C SER A 321 -16.44 -30.87 13.27
N LYS A 322 -17.10 -31.18 14.40
CA LYS A 322 -18.35 -31.95 14.40
C LYS A 322 -19.46 -31.06 13.84
N VAL A 323 -19.71 -31.15 12.54
CA VAL A 323 -20.86 -30.47 11.92
C VAL A 323 -22.11 -31.31 12.20
N ASP A 324 -23.14 -30.67 12.75
CA ASP A 324 -24.40 -31.34 13.11
C ASP A 324 -25.02 -31.99 11.85
N SER A 325 -25.29 -33.28 11.98
CA SER A 325 -25.51 -34.25 10.90
C SER A 325 -26.83 -34.13 10.12
N LYS A 326 -27.46 -32.94 10.09
CA LYS A 326 -28.74 -32.74 9.37
C LYS A 326 -28.60 -32.25 7.93
N GLU A 327 -27.41 -31.84 7.48
CA GLU A 327 -27.19 -31.39 6.10
C GLU A 327 -26.05 -32.16 5.39
N ARG A 328 -26.43 -33.34 4.86
CA ARG A 328 -25.93 -34.08 3.69
C ARG A 328 -24.40 -34.21 3.41
N THR A 329 -23.93 -35.44 3.61
CA THR A 329 -23.20 -36.37 2.70
C THR A 329 -21.89 -35.95 1.97
N VAL A 330 -20.85 -36.77 2.24
CA VAL A 330 -19.62 -37.10 1.49
C VAL A 330 -18.40 -36.15 1.62
N ALA A 331 -17.43 -36.59 2.44
CA ALA A 331 -15.96 -36.47 2.30
C ALA A 331 -15.34 -35.16 1.75
N SER A 332 -15.98 -34.02 1.93
CA SER A 332 -15.45 -32.70 1.61
C SER A 332 -15.73 -31.78 2.79
N LYS A 333 -14.75 -30.96 3.17
CA LYS A 333 -14.91 -30.04 4.31
C LYS A 333 -16.18 -29.21 4.11
N PRO A 334 -17.09 -29.12 5.10
CA PRO A 334 -18.32 -28.36 4.93
C PRO A 334 -17.98 -26.91 4.60
N VAL A 335 -18.58 -26.43 3.51
CA VAL A 335 -18.37 -25.07 2.99
C VAL A 335 -19.18 -24.12 3.84
N ILE A 336 -18.52 -23.10 4.39
CA ILE A 336 -19.14 -22.04 5.18
C ILE A 336 -19.70 -20.97 4.24
N SER A 337 -18.90 -20.55 3.27
CA SER A 337 -19.24 -19.45 2.38
C SER A 337 -18.43 -19.48 1.08
N THR A 338 -19.04 -18.97 0.01
CA THR A 338 -18.41 -18.68 -1.27
C THR A 338 -18.67 -17.25 -1.72
N ALA A 339 -17.66 -16.64 -2.35
CA ALA A 339 -17.80 -15.34 -2.98
C ALA A 339 -17.01 -15.27 -4.28
N LYS A 340 -17.53 -14.51 -5.25
CA LYS A 340 -16.88 -14.19 -6.52
C LYS A 340 -16.90 -12.69 -6.75
N TYR A 341 -15.76 -12.13 -7.16
CA TYR A 341 -15.62 -10.73 -7.52
C TYR A 341 -15.04 -10.64 -8.92
N GLU A 342 -15.74 -9.99 -9.84
CA GLU A 342 -15.27 -9.73 -11.21
C GLU A 342 -15.01 -8.24 -11.38
N TYR A 343 -13.88 -7.91 -12.01
CA TYR A 343 -13.42 -6.55 -12.21
C TYR A 343 -13.19 -6.30 -13.69
N PHE A 344 -13.55 -5.10 -14.12
CA PHE A 344 -13.35 -4.61 -15.48
C PHE A 344 -12.60 -3.28 -15.36
N THR A 345 -11.34 -3.24 -15.80
CA THR A 345 -10.48 -2.05 -15.76
C THR A 345 -10.28 -1.45 -17.14
N LYS A 346 -9.97 -0.15 -17.16
CA LYS A 346 -9.62 0.60 -18.37
C LYS A 346 -8.46 1.54 -18.08
N LYS A 347 -7.80 2.01 -19.14
CA LYS A 347 -6.75 3.04 -19.07
C LYS A 347 -7.33 4.43 -19.34
N ARG A 348 -6.90 5.41 -18.54
CA ARG A 348 -7.15 6.85 -18.75
C ARG A 348 -6.17 7.40 -19.78
N ALA A 349 -6.45 8.62 -20.24
CA ALA A 349 -5.60 9.34 -21.20
C ALA A 349 -4.17 9.62 -20.68
N ASP A 350 -3.96 9.67 -19.36
CA ASP A 350 -2.65 9.86 -18.73
C ASP A 350 -1.85 8.56 -18.52
N GLY A 351 -2.40 7.42 -18.98
CA GLY A 351 -1.83 6.09 -18.86
C GLY A 351 -2.09 5.40 -17.52
N THR A 352 -2.88 5.99 -16.63
CA THR A 352 -3.28 5.35 -15.36
C THR A 352 -4.46 4.41 -15.56
N GLU A 353 -4.53 3.33 -14.77
CA GLU A 353 -5.64 2.39 -14.80
C GLU A 353 -6.74 2.77 -13.79
N TRP A 354 -7.97 2.40 -14.12
CA TRP A 354 -9.14 2.58 -13.26
C TRP A 354 -10.15 1.45 -13.43
N THR A 355 -10.89 1.13 -12.37
CA THR A 355 -11.94 0.11 -12.40
C THR A 355 -13.23 0.72 -12.95
N GLN A 356 -13.64 0.30 -14.14
CA GLN A 356 -14.90 0.71 -14.77
C GLN A 356 -16.11 0.07 -14.11
N LYS A 357 -16.00 -1.22 -13.80
CA LYS A 357 -17.10 -2.01 -13.27
C LYS A 357 -16.58 -3.08 -12.32
N MET A 358 -17.38 -3.38 -11.31
CA MET A 358 -17.18 -4.50 -10.40
C MET A 358 -18.49 -5.25 -10.25
N ILE A 359 -18.43 -6.57 -10.31
CA ILE A 359 -19.54 -7.46 -9.96
C ILE A 359 -19.11 -8.21 -8.71
N SER A 360 -19.88 -8.13 -7.63
CA SER A 360 -19.72 -8.98 -6.45
C SER A 360 -20.87 -9.97 -6.36
N GLN A 361 -20.54 -11.23 -6.16
CA GLN A 361 -21.49 -12.28 -5.84
C GLN A 361 -21.06 -12.92 -4.52
N VAL A 362 -21.92 -12.91 -3.51
CA VAL A 362 -21.71 -13.57 -2.22
C VAL A 362 -22.90 -14.50 -2.02
N GLU A 363 -22.64 -15.80 -2.03
CA GLU A 363 -23.70 -16.81 -2.14
C GLU A 363 -24.67 -16.52 -3.32
N SER A 364 -25.96 -16.29 -3.01
CA SER A 364 -27.00 -15.93 -3.96
C SER A 364 -27.06 -14.44 -4.28
N ASP A 365 -26.47 -13.58 -3.45
CA ASP A 365 -26.60 -12.13 -3.57
C ASP A 365 -25.58 -11.60 -4.58
N LYS A 366 -26.08 -10.86 -5.58
CA LYS A 366 -25.26 -10.27 -6.64
C LYS A 366 -25.47 -8.76 -6.66
N THR A 367 -24.37 -8.02 -6.78
CA THR A 367 -24.36 -6.57 -6.94
C THR A 367 -23.43 -6.19 -8.06
N GLU A 368 -23.88 -5.32 -8.95
CA GLU A 368 -23.07 -4.73 -10.02
C GLU A 368 -22.89 -3.23 -9.77
N THR A 369 -21.64 -2.78 -9.69
CA THR A 369 -21.30 -1.37 -9.52
C THR A 369 -20.50 -0.88 -10.71
N THR A 370 -20.97 0.20 -11.36
CA THR A 370 -20.20 0.95 -12.37
C THR A 370 -19.61 2.19 -11.72
N TYR A 371 -18.37 2.55 -12.05
CA TYR A 371 -17.66 3.66 -11.43
C TYR A 371 -17.40 4.81 -12.40
N ASN A 372 -17.13 5.99 -11.84
CA ASN A 372 -16.72 7.17 -12.56
C ASN A 372 -15.22 7.10 -12.91
N GLU A 373 -14.86 7.43 -14.14
CA GLU A 373 -13.47 7.41 -14.61
C GLU A 373 -12.54 8.32 -13.78
N HIS A 374 -13.00 9.52 -13.43
CA HIS A 374 -12.16 10.53 -12.81
C HIS A 374 -12.09 10.37 -11.29
N SER A 375 -13.24 10.19 -10.63
CA SER A 375 -13.29 10.11 -9.17
C SER A 375 -13.15 8.71 -8.60
N GLY A 376 -13.34 7.66 -9.42
CA GLY A 376 -13.41 6.28 -8.96
C GLY A 376 -14.63 5.97 -8.10
N LEU A 377 -15.58 6.91 -7.96
CA LEU A 377 -16.79 6.72 -7.16
C LEU A 377 -17.87 5.92 -7.91
N PRO A 378 -18.74 5.17 -7.20
CA PRO A 378 -19.90 4.53 -7.80
C PRO A 378 -20.80 5.52 -8.55
N LEU A 379 -21.12 5.22 -9.80
CA LEU A 379 -22.12 5.92 -10.61
C LEU A 379 -23.48 5.22 -10.56
N LEU A 380 -23.48 3.89 -10.52
CA LEU A 380 -24.68 3.08 -10.57
C LEU A 380 -24.44 1.77 -9.82
N ILE A 381 -25.39 1.39 -8.99
CA ILE A 381 -25.41 0.12 -8.25
C ILE A 381 -26.71 -0.59 -8.64
N LYS A 382 -26.60 -1.85 -9.09
CA LYS A 382 -27.72 -2.72 -9.48
C LYS A 382 -27.71 -4.03 -8.71
#